data_AF-A0AAU9X7V1-F1
#
_entry.id   AF-A0AAU9X7V1-F1
#
_cell.length_a   1.000
_cell.length_b   1.000
_cell.length_c   1.000
_cell.angle_alpha   90.00
_cell.angle_beta   90.00
_cell.angle_gamma   90.00
#
_symmetry.space_group_name_H-M   'P 1'
#
loop_
_entity.id
_entity.type
_entity.pdbx_description
1 polymer ?
#
loop_
_entity_poly.entity_id
_entity_poly.type
_entity_poly.pdbx_seq_one_letter_code
_entity_poly.pdbx_strand_id
1 'polypeptide(L)'
;MASFLTINDDCLYRIISFLDDPVSFHSVALSCKRIQQVINNTRSILHPKLLRLKAEYYIKCYLVEISDCSRDNNKFRNLETLLSNATRLAAAKELLTYAKVVNAWARIGPAVAKLFTWIRNLESRKEEGVQLATCFTESRSVTLHLPGCDRDLKIDTTYLHTQIDDDNDNKLSIHATCGDLDVTSEGVSHYCPCDIDSWEENECQAIVKPMKPVVELLQKELGATVPQMTNKFFLWLCYFFPHQNTLASEHKLIFEDPSRNVTPTPEDVQPAIDLFHQNLQFDTSLRNLVSEWNDPDSNLPSLITKTMTVLIQRSETEFLGKLQRDAKGLYEIASDLRQTPLPKPFVQDLLLRTELQSRDHKSGLVGDESESWFLDSRASFRFSGGRVVKVCGGIHGDEESYPTWYKLELTVTLPNREELQLDSDHRYRRIPIQVERLSPVTELFQQGVNKCMEGEEHIPMLNDHFTAYYLLRALKFGGQEETFLRGDEEHGEEEHSEEEHSEEEHNEEEHREEEHNEEEHSEEEHGEEEHSEEEHSEEEHGEEEHSEEEHSEEEHGEEEHSEEEHS
;
A
#
# COMPACT_ATOMS: atom_id res chain seq x y z
N MET A 1 28.14 15.97 -34.62
CA MET A 1 27.28 15.51 -33.50
C MET A 1 25.85 15.85 -33.86
N ALA A 2 24.97 14.85 -34.02
CA ALA A 2 23.55 15.11 -34.21
C ALA A 2 23.00 15.69 -32.89
N SER A 3 22.41 16.88 -32.94
CA SER A 3 21.79 17.47 -31.76
C SER A 3 20.60 16.62 -31.33
N PHE A 4 20.34 16.50 -30.02
CA PHE A 4 19.12 15.86 -29.51
C PHE A 4 17.84 16.48 -30.11
N LEU A 5 17.95 17.73 -30.60
CA LEU A 5 16.92 18.47 -31.32
C LEU A 5 16.61 17.94 -32.73
N THR A 6 17.42 17.03 -33.31
CA THR A 6 17.16 16.44 -34.64
C THR A 6 16.60 15.02 -34.58
N ILE A 7 16.43 14.46 -33.38
CA ILE A 7 15.88 13.11 -33.17
C ILE A 7 14.37 13.16 -33.46
N ASN A 8 13.83 12.19 -34.19
CA ASN A 8 12.38 12.10 -34.42
C ASN A 8 11.67 11.57 -33.17
N ASP A 9 10.34 11.71 -33.11
CA ASP A 9 9.60 11.36 -31.90
C ASP A 9 9.67 9.85 -31.59
N ASP A 10 9.73 8.96 -32.59
CA ASP A 10 9.88 7.50 -32.37
C ASP A 10 11.21 7.13 -31.71
N CYS A 11 12.33 7.67 -32.20
CA CYS A 11 13.64 7.49 -31.58
C CYS A 11 13.70 8.11 -30.19
N LEU A 12 13.04 9.25 -29.99
CA LEU A 12 12.93 9.90 -28.69
C LEU A 12 12.14 9.04 -27.70
N TYR A 13 11.02 8.44 -28.13
CA TYR A 13 10.26 7.48 -27.32
C TYR A 13 11.06 6.24 -26.98
N ARG A 14 11.86 5.71 -27.92
CA ARG A 14 12.77 4.59 -27.65
C ARG A 14 13.84 4.97 -26.64
N ILE A 15 14.46 6.15 -26.76
CA ILE A 15 15.47 6.61 -25.78
C ILE A 15 14.83 6.74 -24.39
N ILE A 16 13.64 7.34 -24.33
CA ILE A 16 12.93 7.52 -23.06
C ILE A 16 12.43 6.17 -22.49
N SER A 17 12.18 5.15 -23.31
CA SER A 17 11.80 3.82 -22.82
C SER A 17 12.95 3.02 -22.21
N PHE A 18 14.20 3.49 -22.37
CA PHE A 18 15.38 3.01 -21.65
C PHE A 18 15.62 3.75 -20.33
N LEU A 19 14.85 4.81 -20.02
CA LEU A 19 14.82 5.33 -18.66
C LEU A 19 14.13 4.30 -17.81
N ASP A 20 14.84 3.80 -16.81
CA ASP A 20 14.44 2.68 -15.98
C ASP A 20 14.25 3.07 -14.53
N ASP A 21 14.33 4.38 -14.22
CA ASP A 21 14.11 4.88 -12.87
C ASP A 21 13.72 6.38 -12.77
N PRO A 22 13.09 6.79 -11.64
CA PRO A 22 12.66 8.16 -11.40
C PRO A 22 13.79 9.21 -11.37
N VAL A 23 15.01 8.87 -10.94
CA VAL A 23 16.15 9.79 -10.83
C VAL A 23 16.73 10.12 -12.21
N SER A 24 16.91 9.10 -13.04
CA SER A 24 17.29 9.25 -14.44
C SER A 24 16.21 10.02 -15.21
N PHE A 25 14.94 9.71 -14.95
CA PHE A 25 13.81 10.46 -15.50
C PHE A 25 13.85 11.94 -15.11
N HIS A 26 14.06 12.26 -13.84
CA HIS A 26 14.19 13.64 -13.35
C HIS A 26 15.35 14.38 -14.02
N SER A 27 16.54 13.77 -14.04
CA SER A 27 17.75 14.35 -14.65
C SER A 27 17.52 14.69 -16.13
N VAL A 28 16.87 13.79 -16.86
CA VAL A 28 16.56 13.96 -18.29
C VAL A 28 15.45 14.99 -18.50
N ALA A 29 14.42 15.00 -17.64
CA ALA A 29 13.33 15.96 -17.70
C ALA A 29 13.81 17.40 -17.46
N LEU A 30 14.76 17.61 -16.55
CA LEU A 30 15.38 18.91 -16.28
C LEU A 30 16.34 19.35 -17.40
N SER A 31 17.13 18.42 -17.94
CA SER A 31 18.22 18.76 -18.85
C SER A 31 17.78 18.98 -20.30
N CYS A 32 16.58 18.56 -20.70
CA CYS A 32 16.15 18.62 -22.10
C CYS A 32 14.70 19.12 -22.26
N LYS A 33 14.56 20.38 -22.66
CA LYS A 33 13.27 21.05 -22.93
C LYS A 33 12.38 20.30 -23.93
N ARG A 34 12.97 19.64 -24.95
CA ARG A 34 12.21 18.86 -25.95
C ARG A 34 11.67 17.54 -25.37
N ILE A 35 12.44 16.87 -24.51
CA ILE A 35 11.97 15.69 -23.78
C ILE A 35 10.89 16.09 -22.77
N GLN A 36 11.07 17.22 -22.09
CA GLN A 36 10.07 17.79 -21.18
C GLN A 36 8.74 18.08 -21.89
N GLN A 37 8.75 18.55 -23.14
CA GLN A 37 7.54 18.74 -23.94
C GLN A 37 6.83 17.43 -24.29
N VAL A 38 7.58 16.38 -24.64
CA VAL A 38 7.03 15.04 -24.90
C VAL A 38 6.49 14.40 -23.62
N ILE A 39 7.19 14.60 -22.51
CA ILE A 39 6.77 14.22 -21.16
C ILE A 39 5.47 14.94 -20.78
N ASN A 40 5.33 16.23 -21.06
CA ASN A 40 4.14 16.99 -20.69
C ASN A 40 2.95 16.76 -21.63
N ASN A 41 3.16 16.10 -22.79
CA ASN A 41 2.09 15.80 -23.73
C ASN A 41 1.32 14.53 -23.32
N THR A 42 0.20 14.74 -22.63
CA THR A 42 -0.73 13.69 -22.19
C THR A 42 -1.63 13.15 -23.30
N ARG A 43 -1.64 13.77 -24.49
CA ARG A 43 -2.41 13.31 -25.67
C ARG A 43 -1.62 12.36 -26.57
N SER A 44 -0.31 12.26 -26.36
CA SER A 44 0.52 11.31 -27.08
C SER A 44 0.34 9.90 -26.54
N ILE A 45 0.49 8.89 -27.40
CA ILE A 45 0.62 7.49 -27.00
C ILE A 45 1.99 7.34 -26.29
N LEU A 46 2.04 7.76 -25.03
CA LEU A 46 3.21 7.58 -24.19
C LEU A 46 3.46 6.09 -24.00
N HIS A 47 4.73 5.67 -24.06
CA HIS A 47 5.10 4.29 -23.72
C HIS A 47 4.71 3.99 -22.25
N PRO A 48 4.10 2.83 -21.92
CA PRO A 48 3.64 2.52 -20.56
C PRO A 48 4.70 2.72 -19.48
N LYS A 49 5.94 2.29 -19.72
CA LYS A 49 7.07 2.50 -18.78
C LYS A 49 7.26 3.98 -18.39
N LEU A 50 7.19 4.88 -19.37
CA LEU A 50 7.34 6.31 -19.14
C LEU A 50 6.18 6.89 -18.33
N LEU A 51 4.97 6.40 -18.56
CA LEU A 51 3.78 6.83 -17.83
C LEU A 51 3.86 6.39 -16.36
N ARG A 52 4.30 5.15 -16.11
CA ARG A 52 4.53 4.60 -14.77
C ARG A 52 5.60 5.42 -14.02
N LEU A 53 6.74 5.69 -14.65
CA LEU A 53 7.81 6.51 -14.06
C LEU A 53 7.36 7.93 -13.71
N LYS A 54 6.53 8.56 -14.55
CA LYS A 54 5.95 9.89 -14.24
C LYS A 54 5.07 9.84 -13.00
N ALA A 55 4.22 8.82 -12.90
CA ALA A 55 3.35 8.66 -11.74
C ALA A 55 4.17 8.48 -10.46
N GLU A 56 5.14 7.57 -10.47
CA GLU A 56 6.05 7.36 -9.34
C GLU A 56 6.78 8.65 -8.96
N TYR A 57 7.34 9.36 -9.95
CA TYR A 57 8.05 10.62 -9.74
C TYR A 57 7.14 11.68 -9.08
N TYR A 58 5.96 11.95 -9.64
CA TYR A 58 5.07 12.98 -9.10
C TYR A 58 4.52 12.63 -7.72
N ILE A 59 4.18 11.36 -7.49
CA ILE A 59 3.73 10.88 -6.19
C ILE A 59 4.84 11.05 -5.16
N LYS A 60 6.07 10.60 -5.45
CA LYS A 60 7.22 10.76 -4.54
C LYS A 60 7.50 12.22 -4.20
N CYS A 61 7.44 13.13 -5.18
CA CYS A 61 7.59 14.57 -4.91
C CYS A 61 6.46 15.10 -4.01
N TYR A 62 5.23 14.66 -4.25
CA TYR A 62 4.06 15.12 -3.49
C TYR A 62 4.09 14.61 -2.06
N LEU A 63 4.57 13.39 -1.82
CA LEU A 63 4.76 12.83 -0.48
C LEU A 63 5.70 13.69 0.36
N VAL A 64 6.77 14.24 -0.23
CA VAL A 64 7.67 15.19 0.44
C VAL A 64 6.97 16.52 0.72
N GLU A 65 6.19 17.04 -0.24
CA GLU A 65 5.46 18.30 -0.04
C GLU A 65 4.45 18.24 1.12
N ILE A 66 3.77 17.11 1.29
CA ILE A 66 2.77 16.93 2.35
C ILE A 66 3.37 16.46 3.69
N SER A 67 4.62 15.97 3.71
CA SER A 67 5.29 15.64 4.97
C SER A 67 5.77 16.88 5.72
N ASP A 68 5.96 18.02 5.04
CA ASP A 68 6.51 19.26 5.63
C ASP A 68 5.56 20.01 6.59
N CYS A 69 4.25 19.70 6.63
CA CYS A 69 3.26 20.47 7.39
C CYS A 69 2.58 19.67 8.52
N SER A 70 2.54 20.23 9.73
CA SER A 70 2.01 19.58 10.94
C SER A 70 0.48 19.33 10.98
N ARG A 71 -0.27 19.70 9.93
CA ARG A 71 -1.74 19.52 9.81
C ARG A 71 -2.18 18.52 8.72
N ASP A 72 -1.24 17.74 8.16
CA ASP A 72 -1.39 17.11 6.82
C ASP A 72 -1.79 15.63 6.75
N ASN A 73 -2.16 14.96 7.86
CA ASN A 73 -2.73 13.60 7.79
C ASN A 73 -3.92 13.50 6.83
N ASN A 74 -4.68 14.60 6.66
CA ASN A 74 -5.78 14.66 5.71
C ASN A 74 -5.31 14.64 4.24
N LYS A 75 -4.17 15.26 3.90
CA LYS A 75 -3.67 15.28 2.52
C LYS A 75 -3.18 13.91 2.07
N PHE A 76 -2.51 13.17 2.97
CA PHE A 76 -2.11 11.80 2.67
C PHE A 76 -3.33 10.87 2.58
N ARG A 77 -4.30 10.96 3.50
CA ARG A 77 -5.57 10.18 3.43
C ARG A 77 -6.32 10.44 2.13
N ASN A 78 -6.35 11.70 1.70
CA ASN A 78 -6.91 12.09 0.41
C ASN A 78 -6.17 11.33 -0.71
N LEU A 79 -4.83 11.30 -0.70
CA LEU A 79 -4.04 10.63 -1.75
C LEU A 79 -4.26 9.12 -1.76
N GLU A 80 -4.30 8.52 -0.58
CA GLU A 80 -4.61 7.11 -0.38
C GLU A 80 -6.00 6.77 -0.95
N THR A 81 -6.99 7.63 -0.70
CA THR A 81 -8.34 7.51 -1.24
C THR A 81 -8.34 7.60 -2.77
N LEU A 82 -7.59 8.55 -3.35
CA LEU A 82 -7.43 8.65 -4.80
C LEU A 82 -6.84 7.37 -5.40
N LEU A 83 -5.72 6.88 -4.85
CA LEU A 83 -5.02 5.69 -5.35
C LEU A 83 -5.87 4.42 -5.20
N SER A 84 -6.58 4.28 -4.08
CA SER A 84 -7.53 3.19 -3.83
C SER A 84 -8.67 3.20 -4.85
N ASN A 85 -9.31 4.36 -5.04
CA ASN A 85 -10.39 4.50 -6.01
C ASN A 85 -9.91 4.33 -7.46
N ALA A 86 -8.71 4.82 -7.80
CA ALA A 86 -8.09 4.63 -9.11
C ALA A 86 -7.86 3.14 -9.40
N THR A 87 -7.31 2.40 -8.43
CA THR A 87 -7.08 0.95 -8.52
C THR A 87 -8.40 0.20 -8.69
N ARG A 88 -9.42 0.53 -7.89
CA ARG A 88 -10.76 -0.07 -7.99
C ARG A 88 -11.42 0.20 -9.34
N LEU A 89 -11.35 1.44 -9.83
CA LEU A 89 -11.95 1.84 -11.11
C LEU A 89 -11.23 1.18 -12.30
N ALA A 90 -9.89 1.08 -12.24
CA ALA A 90 -9.10 0.36 -13.24
C ALA A 90 -9.41 -1.15 -13.23
N ALA A 91 -9.49 -1.77 -12.05
CA ALA A 91 -9.83 -3.18 -11.88
C ALA A 91 -11.25 -3.50 -12.40
N ALA A 92 -12.21 -2.63 -12.09
CA ALA A 92 -13.59 -2.76 -12.57
C ALA A 92 -13.64 -2.75 -14.10
N LYS A 93 -12.87 -1.86 -14.75
CA LYS A 93 -12.76 -1.81 -16.21
C LYS A 93 -12.15 -3.09 -16.80
N GLU A 94 -11.20 -3.72 -16.10
CA GLU A 94 -10.60 -4.98 -16.55
C GLU A 94 -11.49 -6.20 -16.33
N LEU A 95 -12.62 -6.06 -15.62
CA LEU A 95 -13.46 -7.20 -15.29
C LEU A 95 -13.97 -7.93 -16.54
N LEU A 96 -14.44 -7.16 -17.54
CA LEU A 96 -14.94 -7.67 -18.82
C LEU A 96 -14.03 -7.23 -19.98
N THR A 97 -13.25 -8.18 -20.51
CA THR A 97 -12.41 -7.96 -21.71
C THR A 97 -12.58 -9.11 -22.71
N TYR A 98 -12.34 -8.82 -23.99
CA TYR A 98 -12.35 -9.85 -25.05
C TYR A 98 -11.44 -11.04 -24.70
N ALA A 99 -10.23 -10.76 -24.20
CA ALA A 99 -9.29 -11.81 -23.81
C ALA A 99 -9.85 -12.70 -22.68
N LYS A 100 -10.52 -12.12 -21.67
CA LYS A 100 -11.14 -12.89 -20.59
C LYS A 100 -12.34 -13.71 -21.07
N VAL A 101 -13.15 -13.18 -21.99
CA VAL A 101 -14.28 -13.92 -22.59
C VAL A 101 -13.78 -15.12 -23.43
N VAL A 102 -12.76 -14.92 -24.26
CA VAL A 102 -12.12 -16.00 -25.03
C VAL A 102 -11.46 -17.02 -24.11
N ASN A 103 -10.82 -16.57 -23.02
CA ASN A 103 -10.25 -17.47 -22.01
C ASN A 103 -11.33 -18.31 -21.33
N ALA A 104 -12.46 -17.70 -20.94
CA ALA A 104 -13.59 -18.41 -20.36
C ALA A 104 -14.19 -19.44 -21.34
N TRP A 105 -14.31 -19.07 -22.62
CA TRP A 105 -14.73 -19.97 -23.70
C TRP A 105 -13.80 -21.18 -23.82
N ALA A 106 -12.49 -20.95 -23.88
CA ALA A 106 -11.50 -22.01 -24.07
C ALA A 106 -11.42 -22.98 -22.89
N ARG A 107 -11.71 -22.51 -21.68
CA ARG A 107 -11.51 -23.28 -20.45
C ARG A 107 -12.76 -24.05 -20.01
N ILE A 108 -13.90 -23.37 -19.97
CA ILE A 108 -15.16 -23.95 -19.47
C ILE A 108 -16.14 -24.20 -20.60
N GLY A 109 -16.28 -23.27 -21.56
CA GLY A 109 -17.11 -23.48 -22.74
C GLY A 109 -17.97 -22.28 -23.14
N PRO A 110 -18.79 -22.44 -24.19
CA PRO A 110 -19.51 -21.33 -24.83
C PRO A 110 -20.59 -20.72 -23.94
N ALA A 111 -21.28 -21.50 -23.10
CA ALA A 111 -22.28 -20.96 -22.19
C ALA A 111 -21.67 -20.02 -21.14
N VAL A 112 -20.50 -20.38 -20.59
CA VAL A 112 -19.78 -19.53 -19.63
C VAL A 112 -19.24 -18.28 -20.30
N ALA A 113 -18.71 -18.38 -21.52
CA ALA A 113 -18.32 -17.21 -22.29
C ALA A 113 -19.49 -16.24 -22.47
N LYS A 114 -20.70 -16.78 -22.73
CA LYS A 114 -21.92 -15.97 -22.82
C LYS A 114 -22.31 -15.35 -21.48
N LEU A 115 -22.31 -16.11 -20.39
CA LEU A 115 -22.55 -15.57 -19.03
C LEU A 115 -21.54 -14.48 -18.67
N PHE A 116 -20.28 -14.63 -19.09
CA PHE A 116 -19.22 -13.63 -18.87
C PHE A 116 -19.61 -12.29 -19.49
N THR A 117 -20.23 -12.28 -20.68
CA THR A 117 -20.74 -11.04 -21.31
C THR A 117 -21.89 -10.37 -20.56
N TRP A 118 -22.49 -11.04 -19.57
CA TRP A 118 -23.57 -10.49 -18.75
C TRP A 118 -23.05 -9.82 -17.48
N ILE A 119 -21.77 -9.96 -17.12
CA ILE A 119 -21.23 -9.38 -15.88
C ILE A 119 -21.42 -7.86 -15.86
N ARG A 120 -21.94 -7.35 -14.74
CA ARG A 120 -22.07 -5.92 -14.40
C ARG A 120 -21.22 -5.51 -13.22
N ASN A 121 -21.10 -6.39 -12.24
CA ASN A 121 -20.26 -6.17 -11.07
C ASN A 121 -19.76 -7.51 -10.54
N LEU A 122 -18.60 -7.49 -9.90
CA LEU A 122 -18.05 -8.63 -9.19
C LEU A 122 -17.26 -8.15 -7.98
N GLU A 123 -17.67 -8.62 -6.81
CA GLU A 123 -17.03 -8.33 -5.53
C GLU A 123 -16.70 -9.65 -4.82
N SER A 124 -15.56 -9.69 -4.14
CA SER A 124 -15.13 -10.84 -3.35
C SER A 124 -14.36 -10.36 -2.13
N ARG A 125 -14.68 -10.91 -0.96
CA ARG A 125 -14.01 -10.63 0.31
C ARG A 125 -13.69 -11.94 1.00
N LYS A 126 -12.50 -12.02 1.60
CA LYS A 126 -12.09 -13.12 2.48
C LYS A 126 -11.71 -12.53 3.84
N GLU A 127 -12.27 -13.08 4.90
CA GLU A 127 -12.03 -12.68 6.28
C GLU A 127 -11.50 -13.90 7.04
N GLU A 128 -10.35 -13.75 7.69
CA GLU A 128 -9.76 -14.78 8.55
C GLU A 128 -10.34 -14.66 9.98
N GLY A 129 -10.63 -15.80 10.61
CA GLY A 129 -11.20 -15.85 11.96
C GLY A 129 -10.18 -15.49 13.05
N VAL A 130 -10.65 -14.83 14.11
CA VAL A 130 -9.80 -14.23 15.17
C VAL A 130 -9.17 -15.28 16.10
N GLN A 131 -9.72 -16.50 16.21
CA GLN A 131 -9.38 -17.43 17.31
C GLN A 131 -8.52 -18.64 16.92
N LEU A 132 -8.47 -19.04 15.65
CA LEU A 132 -7.62 -20.13 15.16
C LEU A 132 -7.31 -19.87 13.68
N ALA A 133 -6.05 -20.01 13.26
CA ALA A 133 -5.56 -19.76 11.90
C ALA A 133 -6.21 -20.62 10.79
N THR A 134 -7.20 -21.44 11.13
CA THR A 134 -7.88 -22.40 10.25
C THR A 134 -9.32 -22.01 9.89
N CYS A 135 -9.97 -21.06 10.57
CA CYS A 135 -11.34 -20.63 10.24
C CYS A 135 -11.35 -19.41 9.31
N PHE A 136 -12.18 -19.40 8.27
CA PHE A 136 -12.32 -18.24 7.39
C PHE A 136 -13.72 -18.13 6.79
N THR A 137 -14.11 -16.89 6.45
CA THR A 137 -15.34 -16.58 5.72
C THR A 137 -15.00 -15.98 4.37
N GLU A 138 -15.51 -16.57 3.29
CA GLU A 138 -15.46 -16.00 1.95
C GLU A 138 -16.86 -15.53 1.54
N SER A 139 -16.96 -14.26 1.16
CA SER A 139 -18.17 -13.67 0.62
C SER A 139 -17.94 -13.20 -0.80
N ARG A 140 -18.91 -13.42 -1.69
CA ARG A 140 -18.85 -13.01 -3.09
C ARG A 140 -20.18 -12.41 -3.51
N SER A 141 -20.13 -11.39 -4.37
CA SER A 141 -21.31 -10.83 -5.02
C SER A 141 -21.05 -10.74 -6.52
N VAL A 142 -21.91 -11.34 -7.33
CA VAL A 142 -21.88 -11.19 -8.78
C VAL A 142 -23.20 -10.61 -9.27
N THR A 143 -23.13 -9.60 -10.13
CA THR A 143 -24.31 -9.03 -10.79
C THR A 143 -24.24 -9.34 -12.28
N LEU A 144 -25.28 -10.01 -12.80
CA LEU A 144 -25.43 -10.39 -14.20
C LEU A 144 -26.63 -9.66 -14.81
N HIS A 145 -26.43 -9.00 -15.94
CA HIS A 145 -27.50 -8.41 -16.72
C HIS A 145 -28.12 -9.42 -17.66
N LEU A 146 -29.39 -9.72 -17.44
CA LEU A 146 -30.17 -10.69 -18.20
C LEU A 146 -30.80 -10.01 -19.42
N PRO A 147 -30.28 -10.25 -20.65
CA PRO A 147 -30.67 -9.48 -21.82
C PRO A 147 -32.11 -9.74 -22.30
N GLY A 148 -32.69 -10.91 -22.00
CA GLY A 148 -34.03 -11.29 -22.41
C GLY A 148 -35.13 -10.59 -21.61
N CYS A 149 -34.88 -10.29 -20.33
CA CYS A 149 -35.83 -9.60 -19.46
C CYS A 149 -35.42 -8.18 -19.05
N ASP A 150 -34.23 -7.72 -19.48
CA ASP A 150 -33.67 -6.40 -19.17
C ASP A 150 -33.63 -6.10 -17.66
N ARG A 151 -33.18 -7.10 -16.89
CA ARG A 151 -33.05 -7.04 -15.43
C ARG A 151 -31.68 -7.50 -14.98
N ASP A 152 -31.23 -6.97 -13.85
CA ASP A 152 -30.01 -7.43 -13.21
C ASP A 152 -30.33 -8.52 -12.18
N LEU A 153 -29.69 -9.66 -12.34
CA LEU A 153 -29.66 -10.75 -11.37
C LEU A 153 -28.42 -10.58 -10.49
N LYS A 154 -28.63 -10.33 -9.20
CA LYS A 154 -27.57 -10.31 -8.21
C LYS A 154 -27.55 -11.64 -7.48
N ILE A 155 -26.37 -12.25 -7.36
CA ILE A 155 -26.13 -13.48 -6.60
C ILE A 155 -25.06 -13.16 -5.56
N ASP A 156 -25.45 -13.20 -4.30
CA ASP A 156 -24.59 -13.06 -3.14
C ASP A 156 -24.35 -14.47 -2.56
N THR A 157 -23.10 -14.81 -2.28
CA THR A 157 -22.74 -16.09 -1.67
C THR A 157 -21.82 -15.88 -0.48
N THR A 158 -22.01 -16.71 0.55
CA THR A 158 -21.11 -16.80 1.68
C THR A 158 -20.75 -18.25 1.95
N TYR A 159 -19.47 -18.48 2.18
CA TYR A 159 -18.87 -19.75 2.57
C TYR A 159 -18.11 -19.52 3.87
N LEU A 160 -18.52 -20.23 4.92
CA LEU A 160 -17.85 -20.23 6.22
C LEU A 160 -17.21 -21.60 6.44
N HIS A 161 -15.89 -21.60 6.61
CA HIS A 161 -15.12 -22.76 7.01
C HIS A 161 -14.84 -22.68 8.51
N THR A 162 -15.35 -23.64 9.27
CA THR A 162 -15.08 -23.80 10.70
C THR A 162 -14.45 -25.16 10.95
N GLN A 163 -13.29 -25.18 11.61
CA GLN A 163 -12.65 -26.40 12.09
C GLN A 163 -12.78 -26.44 13.61
N ILE A 164 -13.91 -26.92 14.12
CA ILE A 164 -14.15 -27.12 15.55
C ILE A 164 -14.59 -28.58 15.73
N ASP A 165 -13.79 -29.36 16.45
CA ASP A 165 -14.01 -30.74 16.93
C ASP A 165 -14.96 -31.66 16.12
N ASP A 166 -14.37 -32.67 15.46
CA ASP A 166 -14.97 -33.85 14.79
C ASP A 166 -16.13 -33.66 13.77
N ASP A 167 -16.76 -32.48 13.67
CA ASP A 167 -17.75 -32.11 12.64
C ASP A 167 -17.21 -30.98 11.74
N ASN A 168 -16.68 -31.34 10.56
CA ASN A 168 -16.22 -30.41 9.52
C ASN A 168 -17.38 -29.82 8.70
N ASP A 169 -18.34 -29.19 9.38
CA ASP A 169 -19.52 -28.65 8.72
C ASP A 169 -19.23 -27.26 8.14
N ASN A 170 -19.11 -27.19 6.81
CA ASN A 170 -19.01 -25.92 6.11
C ASN A 170 -20.39 -25.30 5.94
N LYS A 171 -20.58 -24.07 6.42
CA LYS A 171 -21.85 -23.35 6.23
C LYS A 171 -21.83 -22.57 4.92
N LEU A 172 -22.87 -22.77 4.13
CA LEU A 172 -23.04 -22.19 2.80
C LEU A 172 -24.33 -21.39 2.75
N SER A 173 -24.26 -20.21 2.15
CA SER A 173 -25.45 -19.47 1.77
C SER A 173 -25.36 -18.92 0.36
N ILE A 174 -26.50 -18.91 -0.31
CA ILE A 174 -26.72 -18.28 -1.61
C ILE A 174 -27.95 -17.41 -1.44
N HIS A 175 -27.86 -16.14 -1.82
CA HIS A 175 -28.96 -15.19 -1.89
C HIS A 175 -29.01 -14.63 -3.30
N ALA A 176 -30.18 -14.66 -3.94
CA ALA A 176 -30.34 -14.23 -5.32
C ALA A 176 -31.55 -13.30 -5.45
N THR A 177 -31.33 -12.15 -6.09
CA THR A 177 -32.36 -11.14 -6.34
C THR A 177 -32.43 -10.74 -7.81
N CYS A 178 -33.66 -10.65 -8.36
CA CYS A 178 -33.91 -10.23 -9.74
C CYS A 178 -35.35 -9.71 -9.90
N GLY A 179 -35.54 -8.39 -9.76
CA GLY A 179 -36.88 -7.79 -9.73
C GLY A 179 -37.68 -8.27 -8.52
N ASP A 180 -38.83 -8.90 -8.74
CA ASP A 180 -39.67 -9.47 -7.67
C ASP A 180 -39.15 -10.81 -7.14
N LEU A 181 -38.13 -11.39 -7.78
CA LEU A 181 -37.49 -12.61 -7.33
C LEU A 181 -36.51 -12.28 -6.19
N ASP A 182 -36.72 -12.89 -5.03
CA ASP A 182 -35.84 -12.80 -3.86
C ASP A 182 -35.83 -14.17 -3.18
N VAL A 183 -34.69 -14.86 -3.26
CA VAL A 183 -34.56 -16.27 -2.85
C VAL A 183 -33.28 -16.46 -2.07
N THR A 184 -33.38 -17.12 -0.92
CA THR A 184 -32.24 -17.53 -0.09
C THR A 184 -32.20 -19.04 0.04
N SER A 185 -30.99 -19.60 -0.02
CA SER A 185 -30.71 -20.98 0.29
C SER A 185 -29.56 -21.03 1.28
N GLU A 186 -29.75 -21.77 2.36
CA GLU A 186 -28.70 -22.13 3.30
C GLU A 186 -28.48 -23.63 3.25
N GLY A 187 -27.22 -24.04 3.42
CA GLY A 187 -26.85 -25.44 3.41
C GLY A 187 -25.59 -25.68 4.23
N VAL A 188 -25.34 -26.96 4.48
CA VAL A 188 -24.11 -27.45 5.09
C VAL A 188 -23.49 -28.45 4.13
N SER A 189 -22.16 -28.44 4.00
CA SER A 189 -21.43 -29.44 3.24
C SER A 189 -20.20 -29.91 4.00
N HIS A 190 -19.93 -31.21 3.93
CA HIS A 190 -18.72 -31.83 4.47
C HIS A 190 -17.47 -31.45 3.65
N TYR A 191 -17.66 -30.94 2.44
CA TYR A 191 -16.58 -30.61 1.52
C TYR A 191 -16.50 -29.10 1.29
N CYS A 192 -15.26 -28.62 1.14
CA CYS A 192 -15.02 -27.27 0.66
C CYS A 192 -15.70 -27.10 -0.72
N PRO A 193 -16.35 -25.96 -1.01
CA PRO A 193 -16.89 -25.66 -2.33
C PRO A 193 -15.86 -25.88 -3.45
N CYS A 194 -14.57 -25.66 -3.17
CA CYS A 194 -13.50 -25.84 -4.16
C CYS A 194 -13.44 -27.27 -4.73
N ASP A 195 -13.99 -28.24 -4.01
CA ASP A 195 -14.08 -29.65 -4.39
C ASP A 195 -15.50 -30.03 -4.87
N ILE A 196 -16.22 -29.08 -5.50
CA ILE A 196 -17.59 -29.28 -6.00
C ILE A 196 -17.79 -30.53 -6.87
N ASP A 197 -16.74 -30.97 -7.58
CA ASP A 197 -16.79 -32.19 -8.38
C ASP A 197 -16.96 -33.44 -7.49
N SER A 198 -16.46 -33.41 -6.25
CA SER A 198 -16.55 -34.47 -5.24
C SER A 198 -17.87 -34.47 -4.46
N TRP A 199 -18.68 -33.43 -4.56
CA TRP A 199 -19.94 -33.35 -3.84
C TRP A 199 -20.93 -34.40 -4.34
N GLU A 200 -21.68 -34.97 -3.40
CA GLU A 200 -22.76 -35.89 -3.73
C GLU A 200 -23.94 -35.13 -4.36
N GLU A 201 -24.69 -35.78 -5.25
CA GLU A 201 -25.78 -35.12 -5.99
C GLU A 201 -26.96 -34.73 -5.08
N ASN A 202 -27.21 -35.49 -4.00
CA ASN A 202 -28.19 -35.18 -2.95
C ASN A 202 -27.85 -33.87 -2.21
N GLU A 203 -26.58 -33.64 -1.85
CA GLU A 203 -26.11 -32.40 -1.22
C GLU A 203 -26.28 -31.21 -2.17
N CYS A 204 -25.86 -31.38 -3.42
CA CYS A 204 -26.06 -30.37 -4.46
C CYS A 204 -27.55 -30.04 -4.63
N GLN A 205 -28.40 -31.07 -4.70
CA GLN A 205 -29.84 -30.91 -4.87
C GLN A 205 -30.48 -30.20 -3.67
N ALA A 206 -30.03 -30.47 -2.45
CA ALA A 206 -30.56 -29.81 -1.24
C ALA A 206 -30.34 -28.29 -1.29
N ILE A 207 -29.15 -27.85 -1.71
CA ILE A 207 -28.79 -26.42 -1.81
C ILE A 207 -29.44 -25.76 -3.03
N VAL A 208 -29.58 -26.47 -4.15
CA VAL A 208 -30.15 -25.89 -5.38
C VAL A 208 -31.69 -25.88 -5.38
N LYS A 209 -32.35 -26.73 -4.57
CA LYS A 209 -33.81 -26.84 -4.53
C LYS A 209 -34.53 -25.50 -4.24
N PRO A 210 -34.13 -24.68 -3.25
CA PRO A 210 -34.71 -23.35 -3.07
C PRO A 210 -34.45 -22.43 -4.27
N MET A 211 -33.27 -22.56 -4.90
CA MET A 211 -32.80 -21.75 -6.03
C MET A 211 -33.41 -22.13 -7.39
N LYS A 212 -34.32 -23.10 -7.45
CA LYS A 212 -34.96 -23.54 -8.69
C LYS A 212 -35.51 -22.40 -9.57
N PRO A 213 -36.19 -21.36 -9.03
CA PRO A 213 -36.66 -20.23 -9.86
C PRO A 213 -35.51 -19.47 -10.54
N VAL A 214 -34.36 -19.35 -9.88
CA VAL A 214 -33.16 -18.68 -10.42
C VAL A 214 -32.53 -19.52 -11.52
N VAL A 215 -32.43 -20.84 -11.31
CA VAL A 215 -31.93 -21.81 -12.31
C VAL A 215 -32.80 -21.78 -13.57
N GLU A 216 -34.12 -21.80 -13.42
CA GLU A 216 -35.06 -21.73 -14.54
C GLU A 216 -34.96 -20.40 -15.30
N LEU A 217 -34.80 -19.28 -14.58
CA LEU A 217 -34.57 -17.97 -15.18
C LEU A 217 -33.27 -17.95 -16.00
N LEU A 218 -32.15 -18.41 -15.44
CA LEU A 218 -30.87 -18.48 -16.12
C LEU A 218 -30.91 -19.41 -17.35
N GLN A 219 -31.53 -20.59 -17.23
CA GLN A 219 -31.69 -21.51 -18.36
C GLN A 219 -32.52 -20.89 -19.48
N LYS A 220 -33.60 -20.16 -19.13
CA LYS A 220 -34.45 -19.47 -20.10
C LYS A 220 -33.67 -18.37 -20.84
N GLU A 221 -32.87 -17.60 -20.13
CA GLU A 221 -32.03 -16.54 -20.70
C GLU A 221 -30.90 -17.11 -21.58
N LEU A 222 -30.29 -18.22 -21.17
CA LEU A 222 -29.25 -18.90 -21.98
C LEU A 222 -29.84 -19.59 -23.23
N GLY A 223 -31.10 -20.04 -23.15
CA GLY A 223 -31.73 -20.87 -24.17
C GLY A 223 -31.33 -22.34 -24.04
N ALA A 224 -31.61 -23.15 -25.06
CA ALA A 224 -31.39 -24.59 -25.00
C ALA A 224 -29.90 -24.98 -24.98
N THR A 225 -29.52 -25.78 -23.98
CA THR A 225 -28.16 -26.31 -23.78
C THR A 225 -28.16 -27.83 -23.60
N VAL A 226 -27.04 -28.45 -23.92
CA VAL A 226 -26.75 -29.87 -23.64
C VAL A 226 -25.50 -29.96 -22.77
N PRO A 227 -25.57 -30.57 -21.57
CA PRO A 227 -26.82 -30.89 -20.87
C PRO A 227 -27.63 -29.63 -20.54
N GLN A 228 -28.86 -29.81 -20.03
CA GLN A 228 -29.55 -28.73 -19.32
C GLN A 228 -28.72 -28.34 -18.08
N MET A 229 -28.92 -27.12 -17.59
CA MET A 229 -28.19 -26.56 -16.44
C MET A 229 -28.23 -27.52 -15.25
N THR A 230 -27.06 -28.04 -14.88
CA THR A 230 -26.91 -29.00 -13.79
C THR A 230 -26.78 -28.29 -12.44
N ASN A 231 -27.09 -28.98 -11.34
CA ASN A 231 -26.92 -28.43 -9.99
C ASN A 231 -25.45 -28.01 -9.74
N LYS A 232 -24.49 -28.85 -10.17
CA LYS A 232 -23.06 -28.56 -10.09
C LYS A 232 -22.64 -27.35 -10.92
N PHE A 233 -23.19 -27.17 -12.13
CA PHE A 233 -22.93 -25.96 -12.92
C PHE A 233 -23.43 -24.71 -12.20
N PHE A 234 -24.64 -24.75 -11.63
CA PHE A 234 -25.22 -23.60 -10.94
C PHE A 234 -24.44 -23.26 -9.65
N LEU A 235 -24.08 -24.25 -8.84
CA LEU A 235 -23.25 -24.04 -7.66
C LEU A 235 -21.87 -23.49 -8.04
N TRP A 236 -21.28 -23.99 -9.13
CA TRP A 236 -20.03 -23.42 -9.67
C TRP A 236 -20.19 -21.96 -10.09
N LEU A 237 -21.29 -21.61 -10.75
CA LEU A 237 -21.62 -20.23 -11.10
C LEU A 237 -21.70 -19.32 -9.86
N CYS A 238 -22.26 -19.82 -8.76
CA CYS A 238 -22.47 -19.03 -7.54
C CYS A 238 -21.17 -18.77 -6.75
N TYR A 239 -20.28 -19.76 -6.64
CA TYR A 239 -19.07 -19.64 -5.82
C TYR A 239 -17.81 -19.26 -6.61
N PHE A 240 -17.72 -19.64 -7.89
CA PHE A 240 -16.44 -19.63 -8.62
C PHE A 240 -16.39 -18.78 -9.86
N PHE A 241 -17.53 -18.51 -10.47
CA PHE A 241 -17.57 -17.80 -11.72
C PHE A 241 -17.13 -16.32 -11.55
N PRO A 242 -16.12 -15.84 -12.30
CA PRO A 242 -15.60 -16.47 -13.51
C PRO A 242 -14.14 -16.98 -13.40
N HIS A 243 -13.59 -17.10 -12.20
CA HIS A 243 -12.15 -17.17 -11.98
C HIS A 243 -11.59 -18.58 -11.75
N GLN A 244 -12.40 -19.55 -11.32
CA GLN A 244 -11.88 -20.90 -11.01
C GLN A 244 -11.87 -21.84 -12.23
N ASN A 245 -10.97 -22.82 -12.18
CA ASN A 245 -10.39 -23.47 -13.35
C ASN A 245 -11.10 -24.76 -13.79
N THR A 246 -12.01 -25.29 -12.97
CA THR A 246 -12.44 -26.68 -13.10
C THR A 246 -13.94 -26.77 -13.03
N LEU A 247 -14.48 -27.48 -14.03
CA LEU A 247 -15.81 -28.04 -14.02
C LEU A 247 -15.70 -29.33 -14.84
N ALA A 248 -16.16 -30.45 -14.30
CA ALA A 248 -16.14 -31.72 -15.01
C ALA A 248 -16.85 -31.61 -16.38
N SER A 249 -16.37 -32.38 -17.37
CA SER A 249 -16.78 -32.20 -18.78
C SER A 249 -18.28 -32.45 -19.00
N GLU A 250 -18.87 -33.32 -18.19
CA GLU A 250 -20.30 -33.64 -18.14
C GLU A 250 -21.18 -32.51 -17.64
N HIS A 251 -20.62 -31.49 -16.99
CA HIS A 251 -21.36 -30.32 -16.49
C HIS A 251 -21.13 -29.06 -17.32
N LYS A 252 -20.18 -29.10 -18.28
CA LYS A 252 -19.94 -27.98 -19.21
C LYS A 252 -21.11 -27.86 -20.19
N LEU A 253 -21.77 -26.71 -20.19
CA LEU A 253 -22.92 -26.47 -21.06
C LEU A 253 -22.48 -26.02 -22.46
N ILE A 254 -22.93 -26.76 -23.48
CA ILE A 254 -22.87 -26.35 -24.89
C ILE A 254 -24.27 -26.00 -25.38
N PHE A 255 -24.39 -25.07 -26.32
CA PHE A 255 -25.69 -24.73 -26.90
C PHE A 255 -26.13 -25.81 -27.90
N GLU A 256 -27.44 -26.08 -27.96
CA GLU A 256 -28.00 -26.99 -28.98
C GLU A 256 -27.78 -26.45 -30.40
N ASP A 257 -27.83 -25.12 -30.55
CA ASP A 257 -27.48 -24.44 -31.79
C ASP A 257 -25.96 -24.40 -31.98
N PRO A 258 -25.40 -25.12 -32.99
CA PRO A 258 -23.96 -25.18 -33.20
C PRO A 258 -23.32 -23.83 -33.51
N SER A 259 -24.08 -22.89 -34.08
CA SER A 259 -23.58 -21.55 -34.42
C SER A 259 -23.19 -20.74 -33.19
N ARG A 260 -23.77 -21.06 -32.02
CA ARG A 260 -23.48 -20.38 -30.74
C ARG A 260 -22.28 -20.96 -30.00
N ASN A 261 -21.71 -22.06 -30.50
CA ASN A 261 -20.58 -22.74 -29.88
C ASN A 261 -19.23 -22.33 -30.49
N VAL A 262 -19.23 -21.50 -31.54
CA VAL A 262 -17.99 -20.99 -32.15
C VAL A 262 -17.23 -20.06 -31.21
N THR A 263 -15.93 -19.93 -31.41
CA THR A 263 -15.11 -19.00 -30.64
C THR A 263 -15.59 -17.57 -30.87
N PRO A 264 -15.83 -16.77 -29.82
CA PRO A 264 -16.30 -15.40 -29.96
C PRO A 264 -15.32 -14.54 -30.73
N THR A 265 -15.83 -13.72 -31.65
CA THR A 265 -15.06 -12.69 -32.34
C THR A 265 -15.12 -11.36 -31.56
N PRO A 266 -14.23 -10.39 -31.85
CA PRO A 266 -14.32 -9.06 -31.23
C PRO A 266 -15.68 -8.39 -31.46
N GLU A 267 -16.28 -8.58 -32.64
CA GLU A 267 -17.59 -8.02 -33.00
C GLU A 267 -18.72 -8.58 -32.12
N ASP A 268 -18.62 -9.85 -31.70
CA ASP A 268 -19.62 -10.49 -30.84
C ASP A 268 -19.59 -9.96 -29.40
N VAL A 269 -18.40 -9.55 -28.92
CA VAL A 269 -18.16 -9.22 -27.51
C VAL A 269 -18.17 -7.71 -27.25
N GLN A 270 -17.77 -6.89 -28.24
CA GLN A 270 -17.64 -5.45 -28.09
C GLN A 270 -18.92 -4.75 -27.58
N PRO A 271 -20.13 -5.08 -28.04
CA PRO A 271 -21.35 -4.46 -27.52
C PRO A 271 -21.55 -4.68 -26.02
N ALA A 272 -21.19 -5.87 -25.51
CA ALA A 272 -21.28 -6.16 -24.08
C ALA A 272 -20.23 -5.40 -23.28
N ILE A 273 -19.01 -5.26 -23.82
CA ILE A 273 -17.95 -4.42 -23.22
C ILE A 273 -18.38 -2.96 -23.16
N ASP A 274 -18.94 -2.42 -24.24
CA ASP A 274 -19.38 -1.03 -24.32
C ASP A 274 -20.51 -0.77 -23.32
N LEU A 275 -21.49 -1.68 -23.27
CA LEU A 275 -22.60 -1.59 -22.32
C LEU A 275 -22.11 -1.73 -20.86
N PHE A 276 -21.11 -2.57 -20.61
CA PHE A 276 -20.47 -2.70 -19.30
C PHE A 276 -19.76 -1.41 -18.88
N HIS A 277 -18.98 -0.80 -19.77
CA HIS A 277 -18.34 0.50 -19.52
C HIS A 277 -19.35 1.63 -19.29
N GLN A 278 -20.48 1.62 -20.01
CA GLN A 278 -21.58 2.56 -19.81
C GLN A 278 -22.22 2.40 -18.43
N ASN A 279 -22.48 1.17 -17.99
CA ASN A 279 -23.07 0.89 -16.68
C ASN A 279 -22.12 1.22 -15.52
N LEU A 280 -20.82 1.03 -15.69
CA LEU A 280 -19.81 1.51 -14.74
C LEU A 280 -19.81 3.05 -14.62
N GLN A 281 -20.56 3.74 -15.49
CA GLN A 281 -20.49 5.18 -15.70
C GLN A 281 -19.04 5.64 -15.77
N PHE A 282 -18.19 4.85 -16.44
CA PHE A 282 -16.74 4.92 -16.28
C PHE A 282 -16.21 6.35 -16.49
N ASP A 283 -16.67 7.03 -17.54
CA ASP A 283 -16.29 8.41 -17.84
C ASP A 283 -16.78 9.42 -16.79
N THR A 284 -17.93 9.20 -16.17
CA THR A 284 -18.45 10.05 -15.10
C THR A 284 -17.69 9.80 -13.79
N SER A 285 -17.51 8.54 -13.41
CA SER A 285 -16.73 8.12 -12.23
C SER A 285 -15.29 8.63 -12.31
N LEU A 286 -14.65 8.52 -13.48
CA LEU A 286 -13.31 9.04 -13.74
C LEU A 286 -13.27 10.57 -13.62
N ARG A 287 -14.24 11.28 -14.20
CA ARG A 287 -14.32 12.75 -14.10
C ARG A 287 -14.51 13.21 -12.66
N ASN A 288 -15.38 12.55 -11.90
CA ASN A 288 -15.64 12.88 -10.50
C ASN A 288 -14.37 12.68 -9.67
N LEU A 289 -13.72 11.52 -9.78
CA LEU A 289 -12.47 11.20 -9.11
C LEU A 289 -11.37 12.24 -9.37
N VAL A 290 -11.25 12.65 -10.64
CA VAL A 290 -10.28 13.66 -11.09
C VAL A 290 -10.63 15.05 -10.55
N SER A 291 -11.91 15.41 -10.54
CA SER A 291 -12.36 16.73 -10.06
C SER A 291 -12.18 16.92 -8.56
N GLU A 292 -12.36 15.85 -7.77
CA GLU A 292 -12.17 15.87 -6.32
C GLU A 292 -10.70 16.09 -5.91
N TRP A 293 -9.75 15.74 -6.78
CA TRP A 293 -8.30 15.89 -6.53
C TRP A 293 -7.67 17.19 -7.06
N ASN A 294 -8.36 17.89 -7.96
CA ASN A 294 -7.77 19.04 -8.62
C ASN A 294 -7.69 20.24 -7.66
N ASP A 295 -6.51 20.48 -7.11
CA ASP A 295 -6.15 21.72 -6.44
C ASP A 295 -5.69 22.77 -7.48
N PRO A 296 -6.34 23.95 -7.57
CA PRO A 296 -5.92 25.02 -8.46
C PRO A 296 -4.62 25.73 -8.04
N ASP A 297 -4.19 25.59 -6.78
CA ASP A 297 -3.09 26.37 -6.20
C ASP A 297 -1.71 25.69 -6.32
N SER A 298 -1.66 24.41 -6.72
CA SER A 298 -0.42 23.64 -6.95
C SER A 298 -0.37 22.91 -8.30
N ASN A 299 0.79 22.96 -8.95
CA ASN A 299 1.01 22.25 -10.23
C ASN A 299 1.07 20.72 -10.07
N LEU A 300 1.48 20.20 -8.91
CA LEU A 300 1.78 18.78 -8.73
C LEU A 300 0.53 17.88 -8.63
N PRO A 301 -0.51 18.22 -7.83
CA PRO A 301 -1.80 17.52 -7.86
C PRO A 301 -2.39 17.45 -9.27
N SER A 302 -2.35 18.54 -10.04
CA SER A 302 -2.82 18.55 -11.44
C SER A 302 -2.07 17.55 -12.34
N LEU A 303 -0.74 17.43 -12.15
CA LEU A 303 0.10 16.48 -12.90
C LEU A 303 -0.19 15.03 -12.49
N ILE A 304 -0.40 14.77 -11.19
CA ILE A 304 -0.84 13.47 -10.68
C ILE A 304 -2.17 13.09 -11.32
N THR A 305 -3.17 13.97 -11.26
CA THR A 305 -4.51 13.71 -11.80
C THR A 305 -4.49 13.38 -13.30
N LYS A 306 -3.74 14.17 -14.10
CA LYS A 306 -3.57 13.92 -15.53
C LYS A 306 -2.92 12.56 -15.80
N THR A 307 -1.92 12.19 -15.01
CA THR A 307 -1.21 10.92 -15.16
C THR A 307 -2.10 9.74 -14.75
N MET A 308 -2.79 9.85 -13.62
CA MET A 308 -3.75 8.85 -13.12
C MET A 308 -4.88 8.61 -14.11
N THR A 309 -5.41 9.68 -14.73
CA THR A 309 -6.44 9.57 -15.77
C THR A 309 -6.01 8.61 -16.89
N VAL A 310 -4.79 8.78 -17.40
CA VAL A 310 -4.28 7.93 -18.49
C VAL A 310 -4.01 6.51 -18.00
N LEU A 311 -3.49 6.32 -16.78
CA LEU A 311 -3.25 4.99 -16.20
C LEU A 311 -4.55 4.20 -16.01
N ILE A 312 -5.60 4.85 -15.48
CA ILE A 312 -6.92 4.23 -15.29
C ILE A 312 -7.56 3.91 -16.65
N GLN A 313 -7.46 4.82 -17.62
CA GLN A 313 -7.96 4.57 -18.99
C GLN A 313 -7.25 3.39 -19.66
N ARG A 314 -5.97 3.15 -19.33
CA ARG A 314 -5.18 2.03 -19.84
C ARG A 314 -5.27 0.77 -18.99
N SER A 315 -6.05 0.78 -17.92
CA SER A 315 -6.22 -0.37 -17.04
C SER A 315 -4.90 -0.88 -16.45
N GLU A 316 -4.02 0.03 -16.02
CA GLU A 316 -2.74 -0.31 -15.40
C GLU A 316 -2.92 -0.75 -13.93
N THR A 317 -3.81 -1.72 -13.68
CA THR A 317 -4.30 -2.10 -12.34
C THR A 317 -3.19 -2.62 -11.42
N GLU A 318 -2.33 -3.53 -11.91
CA GLU A 318 -1.21 -4.07 -11.13
C GLU A 318 -0.24 -2.96 -10.70
N PHE A 319 0.04 -2.03 -11.61
CA PHE A 319 0.89 -0.87 -11.32
C PHE A 319 0.22 0.08 -10.32
N LEU A 320 -1.05 0.42 -10.49
CA LEU A 320 -1.80 1.29 -9.56
C LEU A 320 -1.86 0.68 -8.15
N GLY A 321 -2.10 -0.63 -8.05
CA GLY A 321 -2.09 -1.35 -6.78
C GLY A 321 -0.70 -1.43 -6.14
N LYS A 322 0.38 -1.55 -6.92
CA LYS A 322 1.75 -1.40 -6.41
C LYS A 322 1.99 0.03 -5.91
N LEU A 323 1.65 1.04 -6.72
CA LEU A 323 1.84 2.44 -6.39
C LEU A 323 1.08 2.84 -5.11
N GLN A 324 -0.13 2.33 -4.91
CA GLN A 324 -0.90 2.51 -3.66
C GLN A 324 -0.15 1.94 -2.45
N ARG A 325 0.35 0.70 -2.54
CA ARG A 325 1.11 0.04 -1.45
C ARG A 325 2.42 0.76 -1.15
N ASP A 326 3.11 1.22 -2.18
CA ASP A 326 4.40 1.91 -2.05
C ASP A 326 4.22 3.32 -1.49
N ALA A 327 3.17 4.04 -1.90
CA ALA A 327 2.92 5.41 -1.45
C ALA A 327 2.80 5.51 0.08
N LYS A 328 2.16 4.53 0.73
CA LYS A 328 2.09 4.47 2.19
C LYS A 328 3.46 4.29 2.84
N GLY A 329 4.24 3.31 2.40
CA GLY A 329 5.58 3.09 2.95
C GLY A 329 6.53 4.27 2.72
N LEU A 330 6.43 4.89 1.54
CA LEU A 330 7.22 6.09 1.21
C LEU A 330 6.78 7.32 2.02
N TYR A 331 5.50 7.47 2.32
CA TYR A 331 4.99 8.53 3.20
C TYR A 331 5.49 8.36 4.63
N GLU A 332 5.45 7.13 5.16
CA GLU A 332 5.99 6.80 6.49
C GLU A 332 7.48 7.17 6.55
N ILE A 333 8.28 6.73 5.57
CA ILE A 333 9.70 7.11 5.46
C ILE A 333 9.88 8.63 5.43
N ALA A 334 9.13 9.34 4.59
CA ALA A 334 9.23 10.81 4.48
C ALA A 334 8.87 11.51 5.80
N SER A 335 7.82 11.04 6.47
CA SER A 335 7.36 11.55 7.77
C SER A 335 8.36 11.28 8.89
N ASP A 336 9.04 10.14 8.86
CA ASP A 336 10.06 9.79 9.85
C ASP A 336 11.34 10.60 9.65
N LEU A 337 11.77 10.78 8.40
CA LEU A 337 12.91 11.62 8.04
C LEU A 337 12.69 13.10 8.37
N ARG A 338 11.45 13.54 8.62
CA ARG A 338 11.17 14.88 9.16
C ARG A 338 11.67 15.06 10.59
N GLN A 339 11.69 13.99 11.39
CA GLN A 339 12.17 14.08 12.78
C GLN A 339 13.68 14.39 12.82
N THR A 340 14.37 14.16 11.71
CA THR A 340 15.74 14.61 11.47
C THR A 340 15.75 15.93 10.68
N PRO A 341 16.66 16.88 10.95
CA PRO A 341 16.73 18.19 10.27
C PRO A 341 17.33 18.07 8.86
N LEU A 342 16.74 17.22 8.01
CA LEU A 342 17.24 16.96 6.66
C LEU A 342 16.67 17.98 5.66
N PRO A 343 17.51 18.53 4.77
CA PRO A 343 17.05 19.41 3.69
C PRO A 343 16.05 18.70 2.77
N LYS A 344 14.98 19.41 2.38
CA LYS A 344 13.95 18.90 1.48
C LYS A 344 14.47 18.29 0.17
N PRO A 345 15.46 18.90 -0.53
CA PRO A 345 16.03 18.30 -1.75
C PRO A 345 16.67 16.92 -1.49
N PHE A 346 17.24 16.72 -0.30
CA PHE A 346 17.84 15.46 0.09
C PHE A 346 16.79 14.39 0.38
N VAL A 347 15.74 14.71 1.14
CA VAL A 347 14.62 13.77 1.38
C VAL A 347 13.96 13.34 0.06
N GLN A 348 13.78 14.28 -0.86
CA GLN A 348 13.28 14.00 -2.20
C GLN A 348 14.21 13.07 -2.98
N ASP A 349 15.52 13.31 -2.94
CA ASP A 349 16.51 12.45 -3.60
C ASP A 349 16.49 11.01 -3.03
N LEU A 350 16.43 10.85 -1.70
CA LEU A 350 16.31 9.54 -1.04
C LEU A 350 15.08 8.77 -1.52
N LEU A 351 13.90 9.39 -1.50
CA LEU A 351 12.66 8.75 -1.94
C LEU A 351 12.70 8.41 -3.43
N LEU A 352 13.25 9.27 -4.29
CA LEU A 352 13.38 9.02 -5.73
C LEU A 352 14.24 7.79 -6.02
N ARG A 353 15.31 7.57 -5.27
CA ARG A 353 16.20 6.40 -5.39
C ARG A 353 15.59 5.10 -4.88
N THR A 354 14.59 5.19 -4.01
CA THR A 354 14.07 4.06 -3.25
C THR A 354 12.99 3.31 -4.00
N GLU A 355 13.15 2.00 -4.11
CA GLU A 355 12.17 1.07 -4.67
C GLU A 355 11.84 0.02 -3.62
N LEU A 356 10.58 0.03 -3.16
CA LEU A 356 10.07 -0.94 -2.21
C LEU A 356 9.63 -2.21 -2.96
N GLN A 357 9.93 -3.38 -2.39
CA GLN A 357 9.47 -4.67 -2.90
C GLN A 357 8.47 -5.30 -1.92
N SER A 358 7.74 -6.33 -2.37
CA SER A 358 6.73 -7.00 -1.55
C SER A 358 7.36 -7.66 -0.32
N ARG A 359 6.58 -7.66 0.77
CA ARG A 359 6.88 -8.33 2.04
C ARG A 359 6.35 -9.77 1.94
N ASP A 360 7.19 -10.76 2.21
CA ASP A 360 6.77 -12.15 2.29
C ASP A 360 6.65 -12.53 3.77
N HIS A 361 5.42 -12.62 4.26
CA HIS A 361 5.15 -13.10 5.60
C HIS A 361 5.19 -14.64 5.59
N LYS A 362 5.99 -15.23 6.47
CA LYS A 362 6.07 -16.68 6.63
C LYS A 362 5.95 -17.03 8.11
N SER A 363 4.83 -17.64 8.48
CA SER A 363 4.75 -18.37 9.75
C SER A 363 5.37 -19.76 9.55
N GLY A 364 6.23 -20.18 10.47
CA GLY A 364 6.87 -21.50 10.39
C GLY A 364 7.65 -21.85 11.65
N LEU A 365 7.53 -23.10 12.07
CA LEU A 365 8.32 -23.70 13.16
C LEU A 365 9.78 -23.85 12.71
N VAL A 366 10.70 -23.16 13.37
CA VAL A 366 12.15 -23.36 13.19
C VAL A 366 12.68 -24.09 14.43
N GLY A 367 12.75 -25.42 14.34
CA GLY A 367 13.34 -26.27 15.41
C GLY A 367 12.43 -26.48 16.63
N ASP A 368 12.93 -27.28 17.58
CA ASP A 368 12.33 -27.46 18.91
C ASP A 368 12.35 -26.11 19.66
N GLU A 369 11.20 -25.72 20.20
CA GLU A 369 10.90 -24.53 21.03
C GLU A 369 10.30 -23.31 20.31
N SER A 370 8.98 -23.14 20.51
CA SER A 370 8.10 -21.96 20.28
C SER A 370 7.97 -21.42 18.86
N GLU A 371 6.77 -20.91 18.53
CA GLU A 371 6.46 -20.29 17.24
C GLU A 371 7.29 -19.02 17.05
N SER A 372 8.40 -19.10 16.29
CA SER A 372 9.17 -17.89 15.94
C SER A 372 8.57 -17.23 14.70
N TRP A 373 8.19 -15.97 14.81
CA TRP A 373 7.71 -15.19 13.69
C TRP A 373 8.86 -14.72 12.83
N PHE A 374 8.74 -14.88 11.51
CA PHE A 374 9.74 -14.47 10.55
C PHE A 374 9.14 -13.57 9.47
N LEU A 375 9.84 -12.49 9.19
CA LEU A 375 9.38 -11.49 8.25
C LEU A 375 10.51 -11.09 7.29
N ASP A 376 10.40 -11.52 6.03
CA ASP A 376 11.32 -11.15 4.95
C ASP A 376 10.81 -9.89 4.25
N SER A 377 11.68 -8.90 4.12
CA SER A 377 11.42 -7.65 3.43
C SER A 377 12.58 -7.29 2.51
N ARG A 378 12.28 -6.61 1.41
CA ARG A 378 13.28 -6.23 0.41
C ARG A 378 13.08 -4.81 -0.09
N ALA A 379 14.20 -4.12 -0.28
CA ALA A 379 14.25 -2.80 -0.87
C ALA A 379 15.45 -2.69 -1.82
N SER A 380 15.38 -1.76 -2.77
CA SER A 380 16.52 -1.43 -3.61
C SER A 380 16.67 0.07 -3.79
N PHE A 381 17.92 0.51 -3.87
CA PHE A 381 18.30 1.91 -3.98
C PHE A 381 19.13 2.10 -5.24
N ARG A 382 18.68 3.01 -6.09
CA ARG A 382 19.34 3.26 -7.36
C ARG A 382 20.15 4.54 -7.36
N PHE A 383 21.39 4.43 -7.78
CA PHE A 383 22.35 5.52 -7.86
C PHE A 383 22.71 5.85 -9.31
N SER A 384 23.40 6.98 -9.49
CA SER A 384 23.90 7.40 -10.79
C SER A 384 24.74 6.32 -11.47
N GLY A 385 24.64 6.25 -12.80
CA GLY A 385 25.39 5.28 -13.61
C GLY A 385 24.82 3.85 -13.56
N GLY A 386 23.56 3.69 -13.16
CA GLY A 386 22.91 2.37 -13.09
C GLY A 386 23.38 1.49 -11.93
N ARG A 387 24.09 2.08 -10.96
CA ARG A 387 24.51 1.39 -9.73
C ARG A 387 23.27 1.13 -8.87
N VAL A 388 23.10 -0.11 -8.40
CA VAL A 388 21.97 -0.50 -7.55
C VAL A 388 22.49 -1.18 -6.30
N VAL A 389 22.03 -0.72 -5.15
CA VAL A 389 22.18 -1.42 -3.87
C VAL A 389 20.88 -2.16 -3.59
N LYS A 390 20.96 -3.44 -3.24
CA LYS A 390 19.79 -4.23 -2.83
C LYS A 390 19.92 -4.58 -1.37
N VAL A 391 18.80 -4.55 -0.66
CA VAL A 391 18.75 -4.84 0.76
C VAL A 391 17.64 -5.85 0.99
N CYS A 392 17.99 -6.93 1.66
CA CYS A 392 17.06 -7.94 2.16
C CYS A 392 17.20 -7.97 3.67
N GLY A 393 16.09 -7.99 4.40
CA GLY A 393 16.13 -8.10 5.85
C GLY A 393 15.10 -9.10 6.36
N GLY A 394 15.49 -9.83 7.40
CA GLY A 394 14.66 -10.74 8.19
C GLY A 394 14.63 -10.28 9.64
N ILE A 395 13.46 -10.15 10.24
CA ILE A 395 13.33 -9.91 11.69
C ILE A 395 12.60 -11.09 12.33
N HIS A 396 13.08 -11.52 13.50
CA HIS A 396 12.55 -12.66 14.24
C HIS A 396 12.02 -12.24 15.61
N GLY A 397 10.85 -12.76 15.97
CA GLY A 397 10.16 -12.47 17.22
C GLY A 397 9.43 -13.69 17.79
N ASP A 398 9.00 -13.64 19.03
CA ASP A 398 8.24 -14.71 19.71
C ASP A 398 6.95 -14.22 20.36
N GLU A 399 6.58 -12.95 20.15
CA GLU A 399 5.35 -12.29 20.64
C GLU A 399 5.18 -12.23 22.18
N GLU A 400 5.86 -13.10 22.91
CA GLU A 400 5.75 -13.30 24.35
C GLU A 400 6.88 -12.59 25.13
N SER A 401 8.04 -12.33 24.51
CA SER A 401 9.19 -11.70 25.17
C SER A 401 9.29 -10.19 24.92
N TYR A 402 10.05 -9.47 25.77
CA TYR A 402 10.46 -8.09 25.48
C TYR A 402 11.99 -8.00 25.34
N PRO A 403 12.52 -7.45 24.23
CA PRO A 403 11.77 -6.97 23.06
C PRO A 403 11.15 -8.14 22.27
N THR A 404 9.92 -7.94 21.79
CA THR A 404 9.14 -8.96 21.03
C THR A 404 9.85 -9.41 19.77
N TRP A 405 10.73 -8.56 19.25
CA TRP A 405 11.67 -8.87 18.17
C TRP A 405 13.08 -8.85 18.73
N TYR A 406 13.78 -9.97 18.62
CA TYR A 406 15.09 -10.16 19.25
C TYR A 406 16.21 -10.42 18.25
N LYS A 407 15.93 -10.69 16.97
CA LYS A 407 16.99 -10.97 15.98
C LYS A 407 16.68 -10.26 14.68
N LEU A 408 17.69 -9.60 14.13
CA LEU A 408 17.66 -8.96 12.82
C LEU A 408 18.77 -9.57 11.97
N GLU A 409 18.41 -9.98 10.77
CA GLU A 409 19.34 -10.38 9.72
C GLU A 409 19.20 -9.37 8.59
N LEU A 410 20.30 -8.75 8.16
CA LEU A 410 20.33 -7.76 7.11
C LEU A 410 21.42 -8.11 6.09
N THR A 411 21.01 -8.39 4.87
CA THR A 411 21.90 -8.58 3.73
C THR A 411 21.84 -7.36 2.82
N VAL A 412 22.99 -6.70 2.62
CA VAL A 412 23.13 -5.60 1.66
C VAL A 412 24.03 -6.04 0.51
N THR A 413 23.48 -6.10 -0.69
CA THR A 413 24.23 -6.37 -1.92
C THR A 413 24.64 -5.05 -2.58
N LEU A 414 25.95 -4.82 -2.67
CA LEU A 414 26.57 -3.66 -3.30
C LEU A 414 26.53 -3.74 -4.84
N PRO A 415 26.76 -2.63 -5.57
CA PRO A 415 26.73 -2.62 -7.04
C PRO A 415 27.75 -3.56 -7.70
N ASN A 416 28.84 -3.87 -7.01
CA ASN A 416 29.89 -4.83 -7.42
C ASN A 416 29.49 -6.30 -7.15
N ARG A 417 28.29 -6.56 -6.62
CA ARG A 417 27.77 -7.87 -6.16
C ARG A 417 28.43 -8.42 -4.89
N GLU A 418 29.19 -7.60 -4.18
CA GLU A 418 29.64 -7.94 -2.85
C GLU A 418 28.46 -7.88 -1.87
N GLU A 419 28.42 -8.81 -0.92
CA GLU A 419 27.36 -8.90 0.08
C GLU A 419 27.90 -8.54 1.46
N LEU A 420 27.26 -7.57 2.09
CA LEU A 420 27.47 -7.21 3.48
C LEU A 420 26.38 -7.92 4.28
N GLN A 421 26.79 -8.80 5.18
CA GLN A 421 25.89 -9.54 6.08
C GLN A 421 25.99 -8.92 7.46
N LEU A 422 24.91 -8.35 7.96
CA LEU A 422 24.83 -7.75 9.29
C LEU A 422 23.75 -8.50 10.07
N ASP A 423 24.13 -9.01 11.23
CA ASP A 423 23.23 -9.71 12.13
C ASP A 423 23.25 -9.08 13.52
N SER A 424 22.10 -9.02 14.16
CA SER A 424 21.97 -8.73 15.58
C SER A 424 21.10 -9.80 16.23
N ASP A 425 21.41 -10.11 17.47
CA ASP A 425 20.66 -11.02 18.33
C ASP A 425 20.60 -10.36 19.71
N HIS A 426 19.45 -10.43 20.35
CA HIS A 426 19.14 -9.87 21.67
C HIS A 426 18.42 -10.91 22.55
N ARG A 427 18.24 -12.17 22.13
CA ARG A 427 17.61 -13.23 22.96
C ARG A 427 18.48 -13.60 24.16
N TYR A 428 19.79 -13.74 23.93
CA TYR A 428 20.72 -14.34 24.90
C TYR A 428 22.00 -13.53 25.13
N ARG A 429 22.42 -12.75 24.13
CA ARG A 429 23.51 -11.77 24.19
C ARG A 429 23.03 -10.53 23.47
N ARG A 430 23.31 -9.32 23.95
CA ARG A 430 23.09 -8.10 23.16
C ARG A 430 24.24 -7.99 22.15
N ILE A 431 24.01 -8.46 20.93
CA ILE A 431 24.95 -8.29 19.82
C ILE A 431 24.42 -7.11 18.99
N PRO A 432 25.01 -5.91 19.11
CA PRO A 432 24.58 -4.77 18.30
C PRO A 432 24.91 -5.03 16.83
N ILE A 433 24.12 -4.43 15.94
CA ILE A 433 24.40 -4.50 14.51
C ILE A 433 25.70 -3.74 14.19
N GLN A 434 26.58 -4.33 13.39
CA GLN A 434 27.86 -3.72 12.99
C GLN A 434 27.65 -2.67 11.89
N VAL A 435 27.11 -1.50 12.26
CA VAL A 435 26.75 -0.43 11.33
C VAL A 435 27.94 0.03 10.49
N GLU A 436 29.18 -0.03 10.99
CA GLU A 436 30.40 0.40 10.30
C GLU A 436 30.63 -0.36 8.99
N ARG A 437 30.04 -1.56 8.85
CA ARG A 437 30.10 -2.33 7.60
C ARG A 437 29.30 -1.67 6.48
N LEU A 438 28.44 -0.70 6.79
CA LEU A 438 27.65 0.07 5.84
C LEU A 438 28.41 1.26 5.25
N SER A 439 29.65 1.57 5.65
CA SER A 439 30.45 2.66 5.08
C SER A 439 30.42 2.74 3.54
N PRO A 440 30.57 1.62 2.78
CA PRO A 440 30.50 1.67 1.32
C PRO A 440 29.12 2.12 0.78
N VAL A 441 28.05 1.86 1.51
CA VAL A 441 26.68 2.26 1.18
C VAL A 441 26.46 3.72 1.55
N THR A 442 26.95 4.15 2.71
CA THR A 442 26.92 5.54 3.18
C THR A 442 27.64 6.46 2.19
N GLU A 443 28.80 6.06 1.66
CA GLU A 443 29.51 6.80 0.62
C GLU A 443 28.66 6.98 -0.66
N LEU A 444 27.89 5.96 -1.06
CA LEU A 444 26.99 6.06 -2.23
C LEU A 444 25.86 7.05 -1.99
N PHE A 445 25.27 7.04 -0.78
CA PHE A 445 24.28 8.04 -0.39
C PHE A 445 24.89 9.44 -0.33
N GLN A 446 26.07 9.61 0.26
CA GLN A 446 26.79 10.89 0.32
C GLN A 446 27.06 11.46 -1.08
N GLN A 447 27.50 10.62 -2.03
CA GLN A 447 27.64 11.03 -3.43
C GLN A 447 26.33 11.52 -4.05
N GLY A 448 25.21 10.92 -3.65
CA GLY A 448 23.87 11.37 -4.05
C GLY A 448 23.55 12.76 -3.50
N VAL A 449 23.77 12.97 -2.20
CA VAL A 449 23.53 14.24 -1.50
C VAL A 449 24.36 15.36 -2.12
N ASN A 450 25.66 15.14 -2.26
CA ASN A 450 26.59 16.13 -2.82
C ASN A 450 26.16 16.59 -4.22
N LYS A 451 25.51 15.70 -4.99
CA LYS A 451 25.02 16.01 -6.33
C LYS A 451 23.67 16.72 -6.31
N CYS A 452 22.72 16.31 -5.47
CA CYS A 452 21.39 16.92 -5.44
C CYS A 452 21.38 18.30 -4.74
N MET A 453 22.37 18.54 -3.89
CA MET A 453 22.59 19.81 -3.18
C MET A 453 23.80 20.59 -3.73
N GLU A 454 24.17 20.37 -4.99
CA GLU A 454 25.28 21.09 -5.62
C GLU A 454 24.98 22.60 -5.66
N GLY A 455 25.78 23.39 -4.94
CA GLY A 455 25.61 24.85 -4.83
C GLY A 455 24.92 25.33 -3.54
N GLU A 456 24.51 24.41 -2.66
CA GLU A 456 24.06 24.75 -1.31
C GLU A 456 25.26 25.00 -0.38
N GLU A 457 25.11 25.92 0.58
CA GLU A 457 26.16 26.29 1.53
C GLU A 457 26.45 25.19 2.55
N HIS A 458 25.41 24.45 2.96
CA HIS A 458 25.51 23.36 3.93
C HIS A 458 24.98 22.05 3.34
N ILE A 459 25.89 21.10 3.12
CA ILE A 459 25.58 19.75 2.67
C ILE A 459 25.73 18.79 3.86
N PRO A 460 24.67 18.06 4.27
CA PRO A 460 24.75 17.13 5.40
C PRO A 460 25.81 16.05 5.19
N MET A 461 26.57 15.75 6.25
CA MET A 461 27.44 14.58 6.29
C MET A 461 26.66 13.38 6.85
N LEU A 462 26.58 12.32 6.06
CA LEU A 462 25.92 11.08 6.43
C LEU A 462 26.89 10.17 7.17
N ASN A 463 26.38 9.50 8.20
CA ASN A 463 27.10 8.46 8.92
C ASN A 463 26.43 7.10 8.74
N ASP A 464 27.13 6.04 9.16
CA ASP A 464 26.67 4.66 8.98
C ASP A 464 25.40 4.34 9.80
N HIS A 465 25.20 5.03 10.92
CA HIS A 465 23.98 4.95 11.72
C HIS A 465 22.76 5.46 10.95
N PHE A 466 22.88 6.61 10.28
CA PHE A 466 21.83 7.14 9.41
C PHE A 466 21.50 6.15 8.29
N THR A 467 22.52 5.57 7.65
CA THR A 467 22.33 4.56 6.61
C THR A 467 21.58 3.35 7.18
N ALA A 468 22.00 2.81 8.32
CA ALA A 468 21.32 1.69 8.97
C ALA A 468 19.84 2.01 9.27
N TYR A 469 19.58 3.18 9.88
CA TYR A 469 18.24 3.68 10.17
C TYR A 469 17.36 3.75 8.91
N TYR A 470 17.89 4.36 7.85
CA TYR A 470 17.18 4.51 6.59
C TYR A 470 16.86 3.16 5.93
N LEU A 471 17.80 2.21 5.96
CA LEU A 471 17.59 0.86 5.44
C LEU A 471 16.48 0.12 6.19
N LEU A 472 16.47 0.17 7.52
CA LEU A 472 15.43 -0.46 8.34
C LEU A 472 14.03 0.14 8.08
N ARG A 473 13.95 1.46 7.93
CA ARG A 473 12.71 2.14 7.54
C ARG A 473 12.22 1.70 6.16
N ALA A 474 13.13 1.61 5.18
CA ALA A 474 12.80 1.12 3.84
C ALA A 474 12.32 -0.35 3.83
N LEU A 475 12.81 -1.17 4.76
CA LEU A 475 12.35 -2.55 4.96
C LEU A 475 11.04 -2.64 5.75
N LYS A 476 10.49 -1.52 6.25
CA LYS A 476 9.32 -1.44 7.13
C LYS A 476 9.55 -2.17 8.47
N PHE A 477 10.78 -2.11 8.97
CA PHE A 477 11.14 -2.56 10.32
C PHE A 477 11.12 -1.39 11.33
N GLY A 478 10.46 -0.28 10.97
CA GLY A 478 10.40 0.92 11.78
C GLY A 478 9.72 0.71 13.14
N GLY A 479 10.23 1.38 14.17
CA GLY A 479 9.82 1.22 15.57
C GLY A 479 10.63 0.19 16.37
N GLN A 480 11.64 -0.43 15.77
CA GLN A 480 12.57 -1.38 16.41
C GLN A 480 14.02 -0.91 16.37
N GLU A 481 14.27 0.34 15.96
CA GLU A 481 15.63 0.86 15.78
C GLU A 481 16.35 1.02 17.10
N GLU A 482 15.66 1.42 18.16
CA GLU A 482 16.23 1.45 19.51
C GLU A 482 16.72 0.08 19.97
N THR A 483 16.07 -1.00 19.53
CA THR A 483 16.46 -2.37 19.88
C THR A 483 17.77 -2.77 19.20
N PHE A 484 17.95 -2.45 17.91
CA PHE A 484 19.05 -2.99 17.11
C PHE A 484 20.19 -2.00 16.82
N LEU A 485 19.90 -0.71 16.76
CA LEU A 485 20.88 0.35 16.46
C LEU A 485 21.51 0.95 17.73
N ARG A 486 20.89 0.80 18.90
CA ARG A 486 21.47 1.25 20.16
C ARG A 486 22.47 0.19 20.64
N GLY A 487 23.73 0.34 20.25
CA GLY A 487 24.84 -0.15 21.06
C GLY A 487 24.82 0.56 22.41
N ASP A 488 25.33 -0.06 23.48
CA ASP A 488 25.35 0.52 24.82
C ASP A 488 26.05 1.90 24.82
N GLU A 489 25.30 2.98 24.62
CA GLU A 489 25.63 4.35 25.07
C GLU A 489 25.32 4.47 26.57
N GLU A 490 25.85 3.56 27.37
CA GLU A 490 26.20 3.88 28.75
C GLU A 490 27.71 4.21 28.71
N HIS A 491 28.00 5.52 28.64
CA HIS A 491 29.31 6.20 28.59
C HIS A 491 29.70 6.83 27.24
N GLY A 492 28.96 7.86 26.84
CA GLY A 492 29.39 8.87 25.89
C GLY A 492 28.39 10.01 25.96
N GLU A 493 28.78 11.14 26.54
CA GLU A 493 27.93 12.31 26.75
C GLU A 493 27.34 12.81 25.42
N GLU A 494 26.15 13.40 25.50
CA GLU A 494 25.58 14.23 24.44
C GLU A 494 26.63 15.28 24.02
N GLU A 495 27.32 15.06 22.91
CA GLU A 495 28.02 16.16 22.24
C GLU A 495 26.97 17.02 21.54
N HIS A 496 26.39 17.92 22.33
CA HIS A 496 25.95 19.21 21.84
C HIS A 496 27.12 19.81 21.06
N SER A 497 26.88 20.10 19.79
CA SER A 497 27.76 20.90 18.96
C SER A 497 27.92 22.29 19.58
N GLU A 498 28.95 22.48 20.41
CA GLU A 498 29.47 23.79 20.73
C GLU A 498 30.49 24.19 19.65
N GLU A 499 30.30 25.41 19.18
CA GLU A 499 31.00 26.09 18.12
C GLU A 499 32.44 26.39 18.58
N GLU A 500 33.39 25.54 18.21
CA GLU A 500 34.83 25.80 18.47
C GLU A 500 35.32 26.94 17.56
N HIS A 501 35.33 28.14 18.14
CA HIS A 501 36.08 29.28 17.63
C HIS A 501 37.58 28.99 17.67
N SER A 502 38.21 29.19 16.52
CA SER A 502 39.66 29.20 16.31
C SER A 502 40.41 30.11 17.29
N GLU A 503 41.38 29.55 18.02
CA GLU A 503 42.47 30.34 18.62
C GLU A 503 43.83 29.94 18.01
N GLU A 504 44.51 30.97 17.51
CA GLU A 504 45.85 30.95 16.92
C GLU A 504 46.94 30.71 17.97
N GLU A 505 47.92 29.90 17.55
CA GLU A 505 49.36 29.89 17.87
C GLU A 505 49.87 30.39 19.23
N HIS A 506 50.59 29.50 19.92
CA HIS A 506 51.75 29.89 20.74
C HIS A 506 52.97 29.02 20.44
N ASN A 507 53.97 29.63 19.82
CA ASN A 507 55.36 29.19 19.84
C ASN A 507 56.08 29.81 21.06
N GLU A 508 56.98 29.00 21.63
CA GLU A 508 57.82 29.23 22.80
C GLU A 508 58.77 30.43 22.65
N GLU A 509 58.92 31.26 23.70
CA GLU A 509 60.22 31.88 24.00
C GLU A 509 60.39 32.20 25.49
N GLU A 510 61.65 32.14 25.94
CA GLU A 510 62.13 31.98 27.30
C GLU A 510 62.08 33.25 28.20
N HIS A 511 61.99 32.98 29.50
CA HIS A 511 62.41 33.77 30.68
C HIS A 511 63.10 35.15 30.52
N ARG A 512 62.62 36.15 31.27
CA ARG A 512 63.29 36.70 32.47
C ARG A 512 62.58 37.93 33.09
N GLU A 513 62.60 37.92 34.43
CA GLU A 513 62.69 39.04 35.39
C GLU A 513 61.46 39.84 35.83
N GLU A 514 61.34 39.88 37.16
CA GLU A 514 60.46 40.62 38.05
C GLU A 514 60.69 42.14 37.96
N GLU A 515 59.65 42.97 38.17
CA GLU A 515 59.62 43.95 39.28
C GLU A 515 58.32 44.79 39.28
N HIS A 516 57.96 45.20 40.50
CA HIS A 516 56.83 46.01 40.97
C HIS A 516 56.63 47.37 40.28
N ASN A 517 55.38 47.87 40.22
CA ASN A 517 54.91 48.96 41.11
C ASN A 517 53.47 49.42 40.84
N GLU A 518 52.93 49.98 41.93
CA GLU A 518 51.63 50.56 42.22
C GLU A 518 51.26 51.79 41.40
N GLU A 519 49.94 52.04 41.28
CA GLU A 519 49.19 53.33 41.31
C GLU A 519 47.85 53.13 40.60
N GLU A 520 46.77 53.87 40.83
CA GLU A 520 46.13 54.45 42.02
C GLU A 520 44.66 54.73 41.60
N HIS A 521 43.77 54.95 42.56
CA HIS A 521 42.34 55.22 42.34
C HIS A 521 42.04 56.53 41.59
N SER A 522 40.89 56.59 40.90
CA SER A 522 40.02 57.78 40.90
C SER A 522 38.54 57.40 40.72
N GLU A 523 37.72 57.97 41.60
CA GLU A 523 36.26 57.86 41.74
C GLU A 523 35.53 58.93 40.91
N GLU A 524 34.18 58.89 40.97
CA GLU A 524 33.19 59.98 40.73
C GLU A 524 32.77 60.27 39.26
N GLU A 525 31.51 60.48 38.86
CA GLU A 525 30.24 60.82 39.54
C GLU A 525 28.98 60.31 38.78
N HIS A 526 27.87 60.31 39.53
CA HIS A 526 26.47 60.19 39.08
C HIS A 526 25.98 61.36 38.20
N GLY A 527 24.97 61.08 37.37
CA GLY A 527 24.09 62.07 36.76
C GLY A 527 22.70 61.48 36.54
N GLU A 528 21.73 61.95 37.33
CA GLU A 528 20.29 61.71 37.21
C GLU A 528 19.68 62.53 36.05
N GLU A 529 18.63 62.01 35.40
CA GLU A 529 17.45 62.81 35.03
C GLU A 529 16.24 61.91 34.71
N GLU A 530 15.05 62.44 35.01
CA GLU A 530 13.82 61.75 35.35
C GLU A 530 12.70 61.75 34.27
N HIS A 531 11.70 60.88 34.54
CA HIS A 531 10.23 60.99 34.36
C HIS A 531 9.50 60.98 32.99
N SER A 532 8.57 60.01 32.84
CA SER A 532 7.08 60.15 32.77
C SER A 532 6.46 58.83 32.22
N GLU A 533 5.69 58.02 32.98
CA GLU A 533 4.27 58.10 33.43
C GLU A 533 3.19 57.61 32.43
N GLU A 534 2.50 56.50 32.77
CA GLU A 534 1.03 56.23 32.77
C GLU A 534 0.82 54.70 32.99
N GLU A 535 0.45 54.21 34.19
CA GLU A 535 -0.91 54.08 34.81
C GLU A 535 -1.82 53.04 34.10
N HIS A 536 -1.96 51.80 34.62
CA HIS A 536 -2.90 51.28 35.64
C HIS A 536 -4.27 50.80 35.11
N SER A 537 -4.59 49.51 35.33
CA SER A 537 -5.84 49.07 35.97
C SER A 537 -5.76 47.61 36.41
N GLU A 538 -5.89 47.42 37.72
CA GLU A 538 -6.07 46.19 38.49
C GLU A 538 -7.50 45.63 38.34
N GLU A 539 -7.69 44.33 38.56
CA GLU A 539 -8.66 43.86 39.57
C GLU A 539 -8.40 42.39 39.94
N GLU A 540 -8.20 42.15 41.24
CA GLU A 540 -8.15 40.85 41.90
C GLU A 540 -9.53 40.39 42.40
N HIS A 541 -9.60 39.08 42.65
CA HIS A 541 -10.17 38.41 43.85
C HIS A 541 -11.27 37.37 43.60
N GLY A 542 -11.10 36.24 44.29
CA GLY A 542 -12.16 35.29 44.61
C GLY A 542 -11.67 33.89 44.97
N GLU A 543 -10.98 33.74 46.11
CA GLU A 543 -10.87 32.46 46.82
C GLU A 543 -12.24 32.09 47.43
N GLU A 544 -12.61 30.80 47.42
CA GLU A 544 -13.28 30.17 48.57
C GLU A 544 -13.20 28.63 48.51
N GLU A 545 -13.16 28.04 49.70
CA GLU A 545 -12.65 26.72 50.06
C GLU A 545 -13.70 25.57 50.12
N HIS A 546 -13.16 24.34 50.10
CA HIS A 546 -13.50 23.11 50.86
C HIS A 546 -14.94 22.59 51.06
N SER A 547 -15.15 21.30 50.69
CA SER A 547 -15.67 20.17 51.53
C SER A 547 -15.76 18.91 50.65
N GLU A 548 -14.91 17.88 50.77
CA GLU A 548 -14.89 16.74 51.73
C GLU A 548 -16.03 15.69 51.61
N GLU A 549 -15.58 14.42 51.54
CA GLU A 549 -16.22 13.14 51.93
C GLU A 549 -17.43 12.60 51.13
N GLU A 550 -17.68 11.28 51.02
CA GLU A 550 -16.90 10.03 51.01
C GLU A 550 -17.90 8.88 50.68
N HIS A 551 -17.33 7.70 50.39
CA HIS A 551 -17.85 6.31 50.29
C HIS A 551 -19.27 5.90 50.76
N SER A 552 -19.85 4.91 50.04
CA SER A 552 -20.33 3.57 50.53
C SER A 552 -21.22 2.92 49.44
N GLU A 553 -20.92 1.77 48.85
CA GLU A 553 -21.04 0.36 49.32
C GLU A 553 -22.47 -0.22 49.43
N GLU A 554 -22.61 -1.44 48.85
CA GLU A 554 -23.53 -2.56 49.19
C GLU A 554 -25.05 -2.43 48.92
N GLU A 555 -25.84 -3.46 48.58
CA GLU A 555 -25.73 -4.89 48.24
C GLU A 555 -27.10 -5.36 47.68
N HIS A 556 -27.09 -6.50 46.98
CA HIS A 556 -28.09 -7.59 46.84
C HIS A 556 -29.62 -7.40 47.01
N GLY A 557 -30.35 -8.12 46.14
CA GLY A 557 -31.73 -8.57 46.35
C GLY A 557 -32.22 -9.46 45.21
N GLU A 558 -32.22 -10.78 45.43
CA GLU A 558 -32.69 -11.86 44.56
C GLU A 558 -34.24 -11.98 44.47
N GLU A 559 -34.68 -12.73 43.45
CA GLU A 559 -35.88 -13.60 43.37
C GLU A 559 -37.31 -13.02 43.46
N GLU A 560 -38.12 -13.20 42.41
CA GLU A 560 -39.02 -14.38 42.29
C GLU A 560 -39.87 -14.39 40.99
N HIS A 561 -40.32 -15.60 40.69
CA HIS A 561 -41.02 -16.13 39.52
C HIS A 561 -42.41 -15.55 39.18
N SER A 562 -42.81 -15.69 37.91
CA SER A 562 -44.11 -16.27 37.57
C SER A 562 -44.13 -16.83 36.14
N GLU A 563 -44.38 -18.13 36.05
CA GLU A 563 -44.71 -18.93 34.87
C GLU A 563 -46.14 -18.67 34.34
N GLU A 564 -46.29 -18.90 33.03
CA GLU A 564 -47.43 -19.51 32.29
C GLU A 564 -48.83 -18.87 32.28
N GLU A 565 -49.36 -18.60 31.07
CA GLU A 565 -50.46 -19.40 30.46
C GLU A 565 -50.94 -18.81 29.13
N HIS A 566 -51.54 -19.70 28.33
CA HIS A 566 -51.80 -19.64 26.89
C HIS A 566 -52.90 -18.67 26.41
N SER A 567 -52.75 -18.22 25.15
CA SER A 567 -53.76 -18.34 24.06
C SER A 567 -53.18 -18.03 22.69
#